data_AF-A0A7N2LZW6-F1
#
_entry.id   AF-A0A7N2LZW6-F1
#
_cell.length_a   1.000
_cell.length_b   1.000
_cell.length_c   1.000
_cell.angle_alpha   90.00
_cell.angle_beta   90.00
_cell.angle_gamma   90.00
#
_symmetry.space_group_name_H-M   'P 1'
#
loop_
_entity.id
_entity.type
_entity.pdbx_description
1 polymer ?
#
loop_
_entity_poly.entity_id
_entity_poly.type
_entity_poly.pdbx_seq_one_letter_code
_entity_poly.pdbx_strand_id
1 'polypeptide(L)'
;MAQYSLDAVQGNEQKHKTYWNRVWEYFNKKTFTSTRNANSPMNRWSTIQLQTNKFVGILASIEMVNPSGVNEQNKIIKAKEAYLKVQAVPFKFDHCWNILRHQPKWLELVAKPQKSQTIRRSTATSSPSTL
;
A
#
# COMPACT_ATOMS: atom_id res chain seq x y z
N MET A 1 -18.79 -31.09 31.90
CA MET A 1 -19.18 -30.28 30.73
C MET A 1 -18.00 -29.40 30.37
N ALA A 2 -17.14 -29.82 29.44
CA ALA A 2 -16.01 -29.02 29.00
C ALA A 2 -16.49 -28.09 27.86
N GLN A 3 -16.49 -26.79 28.11
CA GLN A 3 -16.78 -25.79 27.09
C GLN A 3 -15.44 -25.28 26.58
N TYR A 4 -14.92 -25.92 25.53
CA TYR A 4 -13.77 -25.42 24.79
C TYR A 4 -14.18 -24.12 24.09
N SER A 5 -13.64 -23.00 24.56
CA SER A 5 -13.70 -21.72 23.86
C SER A 5 -12.85 -21.83 22.60
N LEU A 6 -13.50 -22.09 21.47
CA LEU A 6 -12.96 -21.90 20.14
C LEU A 6 -12.97 -20.41 19.83
N ASP A 7 -11.83 -19.74 19.95
CA ASP A 7 -11.43 -18.71 18.98
C ASP A 7 -9.96 -18.33 19.16
N ALA A 8 -9.10 -19.05 18.44
CA ALA A 8 -7.72 -18.66 18.18
C ALA A 8 -7.61 -18.05 16.78
N VAL A 9 -8.01 -16.79 16.63
CA VAL A 9 -7.63 -15.95 15.46
C VAL A 9 -7.14 -14.60 15.95
N GLN A 10 -6.15 -14.62 16.83
CA GLN A 10 -5.56 -13.42 17.41
C GLN A 10 -4.05 -13.37 17.12
N GLY A 11 -3.68 -13.38 15.83
CA GLY A 11 -2.27 -13.51 15.43
C GLY A 11 -1.62 -12.25 14.84
N ASN A 12 -2.31 -11.55 13.92
CA ASN A 12 -1.66 -10.52 13.10
C ASN A 12 -2.47 -9.21 13.00
N GLU A 13 -3.80 -9.32 12.97
CA GLU A 13 -4.69 -8.16 12.81
C GLU A 13 -4.65 -7.21 14.01
N GLN A 14 -4.42 -7.72 15.22
CA GLN A 14 -4.26 -6.87 16.40
C GLN A 14 -3.01 -6.00 16.30
N LYS A 15 -1.86 -6.57 15.92
CA LYS A 15 -0.62 -5.81 15.74
C LYS A 15 -0.77 -4.75 14.64
N HIS A 16 -1.46 -5.09 13.55
CA HIS A 16 -1.78 -4.16 12.46
C HIS A 16 -2.69 -3.02 12.92
N LYS A 17 -3.80 -3.32 13.61
CA LYS A 17 -4.73 -2.31 14.16
C LYS A 17 -4.05 -1.41 15.18
N THR A 18 -3.29 -1.99 16.12
CA THR A 18 -2.53 -1.25 17.14
C THR A 18 -1.50 -0.33 16.49
N TYR A 19 -0.81 -0.77 15.44
CA TYR A 19 0.12 0.07 14.70
C TYR A 19 -0.59 1.28 14.08
N TRP A 20 -1.69 1.07 13.34
CA TRP A 20 -2.42 2.17 12.72
C TRP A 20 -3.07 3.12 13.73
N ASN A 21 -3.48 2.62 14.89
CA ASN A 21 -3.94 3.47 16.00
C ASN A 21 -2.83 4.40 16.48
N ARG A 22 -1.59 3.91 16.67
CA ARG A 22 -0.45 4.76 17.05
C ARG A 22 -0.13 5.82 15.99
N VAL A 23 -0.18 5.43 14.71
CA VAL A 23 0.01 6.36 13.58
C VAL A 23 -1.09 7.44 13.58
N TRP A 24 -2.33 7.05 13.82
CA TRP A 24 -3.47 7.96 13.90
C TRP A 24 -3.38 8.91 15.09
N GLU A 25 -3.01 8.43 16.28
CA GLU A 25 -2.77 9.27 17.46
C GLU A 25 -1.67 10.30 17.19
N TYR A 26 -0.57 9.89 16.55
CA TYR A 26 0.50 10.82 16.16
C TYR A 26 0.01 11.86 15.14
N PHE A 27 -0.81 11.45 14.17
CA PHE A 27 -1.40 12.35 13.18
C PHE A 27 -2.31 13.41 13.82
N ASN A 28 -3.15 13.03 14.80
CA ASN A 28 -4.05 13.96 15.49
C ASN A 28 -3.36 14.86 16.52
N LYS A 29 -2.13 14.53 16.93
CA LYS A 29 -1.30 15.43 17.76
C LYS A 29 -0.69 16.60 16.97
N LYS A 30 -0.87 16.64 15.64
CA LYS A 30 -0.45 17.78 14.80
C LYS A 30 -1.48 18.91 14.90
N THR A 31 -1.10 20.08 14.38
CA THR A 31 -1.73 21.41 14.59
C THR A 31 -3.17 21.57 14.08
N PHE A 32 -3.88 20.50 13.72
CA PHE A 32 -5.26 20.57 13.20
C PHE A 32 -6.13 19.48 13.85
N THR A 33 -7.39 19.82 14.07
CA THR A 33 -8.42 18.87 14.48
C THR A 33 -8.89 18.07 13.26
N SER A 34 -8.91 16.74 13.36
CA SER A 34 -9.43 15.86 12.32
C SER A 34 -10.57 15.01 12.86
N THR A 35 -11.69 14.96 12.14
CA THR A 35 -12.81 14.06 12.44
C THR A 35 -12.60 12.63 11.90
N ARG A 36 -11.45 12.38 11.27
CA ARG A 36 -11.15 11.11 10.58
C ARG A 36 -10.70 10.04 11.57
N ASN A 37 -11.19 8.81 11.40
CA ASN A 37 -10.78 7.66 12.21
C ASN A 37 -9.45 7.04 11.69
N ALA A 38 -8.89 6.09 12.46
CA ALA A 38 -7.63 5.41 12.14
C ALA A 38 -7.62 4.66 10.79
N ASN A 39 -8.80 4.33 10.23
CA ASN A 39 -8.88 3.72 8.91
C ASN A 39 -8.54 4.70 7.79
N SER A 40 -8.65 6.02 8.03
CA SER A 40 -8.35 7.02 7.00
C SER A 40 -6.86 7.09 6.65
N PRO A 41 -5.93 7.23 7.62
CA PRO A 41 -4.49 7.10 7.35
C PRO A 41 -4.13 5.77 6.67
N MET A 42 -4.72 4.67 7.15
CA MET A 42 -4.49 3.33 6.60
C MET A 42 -4.91 3.25 5.12
N ASN A 43 -6.14 3.62 4.78
CA ASN A 43 -6.66 3.57 3.41
C ASN A 43 -5.87 4.49 2.47
N ARG A 44 -5.50 5.68 2.96
CA ARG A 44 -4.67 6.62 2.20
C ARG A 44 -3.29 6.02 1.93
N TRP A 45 -2.67 5.42 2.94
CA TRP A 45 -1.38 4.74 2.79
C TRP A 45 -1.46 3.59 1.79
N SER A 46 -2.45 2.70 1.90
CA SER A 46 -2.63 1.59 0.96
C SER A 46 -2.79 2.07 -0.49
N THR A 47 -3.47 3.21 -0.69
CA THR A 47 -3.62 3.82 -2.02
C THR A 47 -2.28 4.35 -2.55
N ILE A 48 -1.51 5.07 -1.72
CA ILE A 48 -0.19 5.59 -2.07
C ILE A 48 0.75 4.43 -2.40
N GLN A 49 0.82 3.43 -1.54
CA GLN A 49 1.68 2.26 -1.70
C GLN A 49 1.37 1.51 -3.00
N LEU A 50 0.09 1.22 -3.27
CA LEU A 50 -0.32 0.50 -4.47
C LEU A 50 0.09 1.24 -5.75
N GLN A 51 -0.22 2.54 -5.84
CA GLN A 51 0.10 3.32 -7.03
C GLN A 51 1.61 3.53 -7.18
N THR A 52 2.33 3.74 -6.08
CA THR A 52 3.79 3.90 -6.09
C THR A 52 4.49 2.61 -6.52
N ASN A 53 4.05 1.45 -6.04
CA ASN A 53 4.62 0.15 -6.44
C ASN A 53 4.44 -0.10 -7.94
N LYS A 54 3.25 0.20 -8.48
CA LYS A 54 3.01 0.11 -9.93
C LYS A 54 3.95 1.02 -10.72
N PHE A 55 4.11 2.27 -10.28
CA PHE A 55 5.02 3.21 -10.91
C PHE A 55 6.48 2.74 -10.87
N VAL A 56 6.95 2.26 -9.72
CA VAL A 56 8.31 1.71 -9.56
C VAL A 56 8.53 0.50 -10.45
N GLY A 57 7.55 -0.41 -10.58
CA GLY A 57 7.64 -1.55 -11.49
C GLY A 57 7.80 -1.12 -12.95
N ILE A 58 7.07 -0.09 -13.39
CA ILE A 58 7.20 0.46 -14.75
C ILE A 58 8.56 1.14 -14.95
N LEU A 59 9.03 1.91 -13.97
CA LEU A 59 10.33 2.57 -14.01
C LEU A 59 11.47 1.54 -14.11
N ALA A 60 11.41 0.46 -13.32
CA ALA A 60 12.37 -0.63 -13.37
C ALA A 60 12.42 -1.30 -14.76
N SER A 61 11.26 -1.55 -15.37
CA SER A 61 11.20 -2.08 -16.76
C SER A 61 11.87 -1.14 -17.77
N ILE A 62 11.71 0.18 -17.62
CA ILE A 62 12.36 1.17 -18.49
C ILE A 62 13.87 1.17 -18.29
N GLU A 63 14.34 1.06 -17.05
CA GLU A 63 15.76 0.97 -16.71
C GLU A 63 16.41 -0.30 -17.26
N MET A 64 15.71 -1.43 -17.23
CA MET A 64 16.18 -2.68 -17.82
C MET A 64 16.34 -2.59 -19.35
N VAL A 65 15.40 -1.94 -20.03
CA VAL A 65 15.44 -1.78 -21.50
C VAL A 65 16.47 -0.71 -21.94
N ASN A 66 16.82 0.24 -21.07
CA ASN A 66 17.73 1.34 -21.41
C ASN A 66 18.90 1.41 -20.41
N PRO A 67 19.87 0.47 -20.48
CA PRO A 67 20.96 0.39 -19.51
C PRO A 67 21.91 1.59 -19.52
N SER A 68 22.02 2.32 -20.64
CA SER A 68 23.02 3.38 -20.84
C SER A 68 22.45 4.66 -21.46
N GLY A 69 22.86 5.83 -20.93
CA GLY A 69 22.89 7.09 -21.68
C GLY A 69 21.70 8.05 -21.56
N VAL A 70 20.66 7.74 -20.78
CA VAL A 70 19.49 8.62 -20.64
C VAL A 70 19.42 9.21 -19.23
N ASN A 71 19.34 10.54 -19.13
CA ASN A 71 19.14 11.29 -17.89
C ASN A 71 18.01 10.66 -17.05
N GLU A 72 18.20 10.55 -15.74
CA GLU A 72 17.21 10.03 -14.79
C GLU A 72 15.84 10.72 -14.97
N GLN A 73 15.82 12.04 -15.15
CA GLN A 73 14.59 12.79 -15.38
C GLN A 73 13.83 12.28 -16.62
N ASN A 74 14.54 11.97 -17.70
CA ASN A 74 13.93 11.41 -18.91
C ASN A 74 13.34 10.02 -18.65
N LYS A 75 13.98 9.19 -17.80
CA LYS A 75 13.43 7.90 -17.39
C LYS A 75 12.14 8.06 -16.60
N ILE A 76 12.10 9.03 -15.68
CA ILE A 76 10.90 9.36 -14.89
C ILE A 76 9.76 9.85 -15.79
N ILE A 77 10.05 10.72 -16.76
CA ILE A 77 9.06 11.21 -17.74
C ILE A 77 8.47 10.03 -18.54
N LYS A 78 9.33 9.18 -19.12
CA LYS A 78 8.89 7.97 -19.84
C LYS A 78 8.07 7.03 -18.95
N ALA A 79 8.44 6.89 -17.68
CA ALA A 79 7.70 6.06 -16.73
C ALA A 79 6.30 6.62 -16.45
N LYS A 80 6.14 7.95 -16.35
CA LYS A 80 4.84 8.59 -16.18
C LYS A 80 3.94 8.42 -17.40
N GLU A 81 4.51 8.56 -18.60
CA GLU A 81 3.78 8.32 -19.86
C GLU A 81 3.32 6.86 -19.96
N ALA A 82 4.21 5.91 -19.65
CA ALA A 82 3.87 4.50 -19.63
C ALA A 82 2.82 4.18 -18.54
N TYR A 83 2.95 4.78 -17.36
CA TYR A 83 1.96 4.63 -16.29
C TYR A 83 0.57 5.12 -16.72
N LEU A 84 0.48 6.29 -17.37
CA LEU A 84 -0.79 6.82 -17.86
C LEU A 84 -1.43 5.88 -18.88
N LYS A 85 -0.63 5.31 -19.80
CA LYS A 85 -1.12 4.33 -20.78
C LYS A 85 -1.66 3.06 -20.13
N VAL A 86 -1.00 2.55 -19.09
CA VAL A 86 -1.38 1.29 -18.43
C VAL A 86 -2.52 1.47 -17.41
N GLN A 87 -2.53 2.58 -16.67
CA GLN A 87 -3.49 2.81 -15.58
C GLN A 87 -4.67 3.70 -15.98
N ALA A 88 -4.65 4.29 -17.18
CA ALA A 88 -5.62 5.27 -17.69
C ALA A 88 -5.77 6.53 -16.81
N VAL A 89 -4.90 6.72 -15.82
CA VAL A 89 -4.86 7.88 -14.93
C VAL A 89 -3.41 8.32 -14.71
N PRO A 90 -3.13 9.63 -14.57
CA PRO A 90 -1.78 10.10 -14.31
C PRO A 90 -1.30 9.66 -12.92
N PHE A 91 0.00 9.39 -12.81
CA PHE A 91 0.62 9.20 -11.51
C PHE A 91 0.62 10.52 -10.74
N LYS A 92 0.09 10.51 -9.52
CA LYS A 92 -0.15 11.72 -8.70
C LYS A 92 0.62 11.77 -7.39
N PHE A 93 1.46 10.78 -7.12
CA PHE A 93 2.15 10.60 -5.84
C PHE A 93 3.66 10.85 -5.95
N ASP A 94 4.06 11.81 -6.79
CA ASP A 94 5.46 12.22 -6.98
C ASP A 94 6.18 12.52 -5.66
N HIS A 95 5.59 13.37 -4.84
CA HIS A 95 6.18 13.76 -3.56
C HIS A 95 6.35 12.55 -2.62
N CYS A 96 5.34 11.68 -2.54
CA CYS A 96 5.42 10.48 -1.72
C CYS A 96 6.50 9.53 -2.23
N TRP A 97 6.56 9.30 -3.56
CA TRP A 97 7.58 8.46 -4.16
C TRP A 97 9.00 9.00 -3.93
N ASN A 98 9.21 10.33 -4.06
CA ASN A 98 10.49 10.96 -3.78
C ASN A 98 10.96 10.80 -2.33
N ILE A 99 10.05 10.83 -1.36
CA ILE A 99 10.38 10.53 0.04
C ILE A 99 10.73 9.04 0.20
N LEU A 100 9.96 8.15 -0.42
CA LEU A 100 10.06 6.70 -0.24
C LEU A 100 11.30 6.10 -0.91
N ARG A 101 11.67 6.57 -2.09
CA ARG A 101 12.74 5.98 -2.93
C ARG A 101 14.13 5.96 -2.27
N HIS A 102 14.34 6.79 -1.26
CA HIS A 102 15.60 6.87 -0.50
C HIS A 102 15.55 6.16 0.86
N GLN A 103 14.42 5.56 1.23
CA GLN A 103 14.29 4.87 2.51
C GLN A 103 14.89 3.46 2.43
N PRO A 104 15.80 3.05 3.34
CA PRO A 104 16.45 1.74 3.30
C PRO A 104 15.45 0.57 3.27
N LYS A 105 14.40 0.66 4.10
CA LYS A 105 13.31 -0.33 4.14
C LYS A 105 12.56 -0.43 2.81
N TRP A 106 12.47 0.65 2.05
CA TRP A 106 11.82 0.65 0.74
C TRP A 106 12.68 -0.07 -0.30
N LEU A 107 13.99 0.18 -0.30
CA LEU A 107 14.94 -0.50 -1.20
C LEU A 107 14.92 -2.02 -0.99
N GLU A 108 14.86 -2.48 0.26
CA GLU A 108 14.71 -3.90 0.59
C GLU A 108 13.41 -4.51 0.06
N LEU A 109 12.31 -3.74 0.06
CA LEU A 109 11.00 -4.22 -0.40
C LEU A 109 10.92 -4.31 -1.92
N VAL A 110 11.56 -3.37 -2.63
CA VAL A 110 11.65 -3.40 -4.10
C VAL A 110 12.57 -4.53 -4.57
N ALA A 111 13.60 -4.87 -3.81
CA ALA A 111 14.50 -5.99 -4.12
C ALA A 111 13.86 -7.37 -3.90
N LYS A 112 12.77 -7.48 -3.12
CA LYS A 112 12.10 -8.75 -2.82
C LYS A 112 10.90 -8.95 -3.77
N PRO A 113 10.80 -10.09 -4.49
CA PRO A 113 9.62 -10.39 -5.30
C PRO A 113 8.38 -10.48 -4.40
N GLN A 114 7.39 -9.62 -4.65
CA GLN A 114 6.17 -9.55 -3.85
C GLN A 114 5.31 -10.80 -4.08
N LYS A 115 5.09 -11.62 -3.05
CA LYS A 115 3.98 -12.59 -3.03
C LYS A 115 2.68 -11.79 -2.93
N SER A 116 1.76 -11.99 -3.87
CA SER A 116 0.43 -11.37 -3.84
C SER A 116 -0.31 -11.76 -2.55
N GLN A 117 -0.47 -10.83 -1.62
CA GLN A 117 -1.43 -11.00 -0.52
C GLN A 117 -2.83 -10.75 -1.09
N THR A 118 -3.48 -11.84 -1.52
CA THR A 118 -4.91 -11.85 -1.78
C THR A 118 -5.61 -11.56 -0.46
N ILE A 119 -6.10 -10.32 -0.29
CA ILE A 119 -7.13 -10.04 0.70
C ILE A 119 -8.36 -10.86 0.27
N ARG A 120 -8.54 -12.03 0.88
CA ARG A 120 -9.75 -12.82 0.72
C ARG A 120 -10.88 -12.03 1.36
N ARG A 121 -11.69 -11.40 0.51
CA ARG A 121 -12.96 -10.77 0.89
C ARG A 121 -13.87 -11.91 1.35
N SER A 122 -14.06 -12.06 2.67
CA SER A 122 -15.03 -12.99 3.22
C SER A 122 -16.44 -12.55 2.82
N THR A 123 -17.02 -13.24 1.85
CA THR A 123 -18.45 -13.14 1.53
C THR A 123 -19.24 -13.76 2.68
N ALA A 124 -20.13 -12.97 3.28
CA ALA A 124 -21.08 -13.44 4.27
C ALA A 124 -22.00 -14.49 3.63
N THR A 125 -21.91 -15.73 4.09
CA THR A 125 -22.88 -16.78 3.78
C THR A 125 -24.15 -16.48 4.57
N SER A 126 -25.19 -16.02 3.88
CA SER A 126 -26.56 -15.99 4.39
C SER A 126 -27.06 -17.44 4.51
N SER A 127 -27.34 -17.90 5.73
CA SER A 127 -28.07 -19.14 5.97
C SER A 127 -29.58 -18.90 5.84
N PRO A 128 -30.35 -19.87 5.29
CA PRO A 128 -31.79 -19.76 5.15
C PRO A 128 -32.49 -20.07 6.48
N SER A 129 -33.42 -19.22 6.90
CA SER A 129 -34.31 -19.51 8.02
C SER A 129 -35.47 -20.36 7.53
N THR A 130 -35.65 -21.55 8.11
CA THR A 130 -36.89 -22.32 8.05
C THR A 130 -37.51 -22.31 9.44
N LEU A 131 -38.69 -21.72 9.55
CA LEU A 131 -39.84 -22.21 10.32
C LEU A 131 -41.10 -21.79 9.56
#